data_AF-A0A8S0XNH6-F1
#
_entry.id   AF-A0A8S0XNH6-F1
#
_cell.length_a   1.000
_cell.length_b   1.000
_cell.length_c   1.000
_cell.angle_alpha   90.00
_cell.angle_beta   90.00
_cell.angle_gamma   90.00
#
_symmetry.space_group_name_H-M   'P 1'
#
loop_
_entity.id
_entity.type
_entity.pdbx_description
1 polymer ?
#
loop_
_entity_poly.entity_id
_entity_poly.type
_entity_poly.pdbx_seq_one_letter_code
_entity_poly.pdbx_strand_id
1 'polypeptide(L)'
;MPPFIAVHVRRGDFGRQCRDGRKPEECFVPLEEYLKAVGNAIQQELHEKKAMDVKHVVLMSDEKDPKFWEETKKLGWTHFNHEQDKTVQKYGEWYPVLVDSVAQSLASGFVGTGDSTYSLMSARRVEDWNAGPRFLVKRNLGHPS
;
A
#
# COMPACT_ATOMS: atom_id res chain seq x y z
N MET A 1 13.91 12.50 -6.11
CA MET A 1 13.35 11.21 -6.58
C MET A 1 12.36 11.48 -7.70
N PRO A 2 12.26 10.62 -8.71
CA PRO A 2 11.16 10.70 -9.67
C PRO A 2 9.81 10.57 -8.93
N PRO A 3 8.73 11.21 -9.41
CA PRO A 3 7.38 11.00 -8.87
C PRO A 3 7.00 9.53 -8.85
N PHE A 4 6.33 9.11 -7.77
CA PHE A 4 5.84 7.75 -7.62
C PHE A 4 4.54 7.71 -6.81
N ILE A 5 3.82 6.60 -6.94
CA ILE A 5 2.64 6.28 -6.16
C ILE A 5 3.05 5.26 -5.10
N ALA A 6 2.74 5.55 -3.85
CA ALA A 6 2.93 4.59 -2.76
C ALA A 6 1.66 3.75 -2.59
N VAL A 7 1.83 2.45 -2.46
CA VAL A 7 0.75 1.50 -2.19
C VAL A 7 1.07 0.78 -0.88
N HIS A 8 0.14 0.82 0.07
CA HIS A 8 0.26 0.05 1.32
C HIS A 8 -0.82 -1.03 1.39
N VAL A 9 -0.39 -2.29 1.31
CA VAL A 9 -1.25 -3.46 1.42
C VAL A 9 -1.05 -4.09 2.80
N ARG A 10 -2.01 -3.90 3.70
CA ARG A 10 -2.00 -4.51 5.04
C ARG A 10 -2.65 -5.90 4.99
N ARG A 11 -1.90 -6.94 5.36
CA ARG A 11 -2.41 -8.32 5.45
C ARG A 11 -2.08 -9.01 6.77
N GLY A 12 -0.83 -8.97 7.23
CA GLY A 12 -0.28 -9.77 8.34
C GLY A 12 -1.27 -10.20 9.44
N ASP A 13 -1.44 -9.39 10.49
CA ASP A 13 -2.37 -9.70 11.59
C ASP A 13 -3.85 -9.48 11.23
N PHE A 14 -4.12 -8.78 10.13
CA PHE A 14 -5.47 -8.48 9.64
C PHE A 14 -6.25 -9.74 9.25
N GLY A 15 -5.55 -10.83 8.95
CA GLY A 15 -6.15 -12.13 8.72
C GLY A 15 -6.89 -12.68 9.94
N ARG A 16 -6.46 -12.31 11.16
CA ARG A 16 -7.08 -12.73 12.43
C ARG A 16 -8.41 -12.04 12.70
N GLN A 17 -8.71 -10.96 11.96
CA GLN A 17 -9.93 -10.18 12.09
C GLN A 17 -11.03 -10.68 11.14
N CYS A 18 -10.75 -11.73 10.37
CA CYS A 18 -11.72 -12.35 9.49
C CYS A 18 -12.83 -13.03 10.32
N ARG A 19 -14.08 -12.69 10.03
CA ARG A 19 -15.26 -13.22 10.74
C ARG A 19 -15.90 -14.37 9.95
N ASP A 20 -16.89 -15.00 10.58
CA ASP A 20 -17.80 -15.97 9.94
C ASP A 20 -17.14 -17.26 9.46
N GLY A 21 -16.05 -17.69 10.11
CA GLY A 21 -15.36 -18.94 9.80
C GLY A 21 -14.62 -18.94 8.45
N ARG A 22 -14.54 -17.78 7.78
CA ARG A 22 -13.80 -17.62 6.52
C ARG A 22 -12.29 -17.69 6.75
N LYS A 23 -11.57 -18.11 5.72
CA LYS A 23 -10.11 -18.14 5.78
C LYS A 23 -9.54 -16.71 5.73
N PRO A 24 -8.40 -16.44 6.38
CA PRO A 24 -7.75 -15.12 6.35
C PRO A 24 -7.65 -14.49 4.96
N GLU A 25 -7.35 -15.30 3.94
CA GLU A 25 -7.14 -14.86 2.56
C GLU A 25 -8.43 -14.32 1.92
N GLU A 26 -9.59 -14.78 2.36
CA GLU A 26 -10.90 -14.33 1.88
C GLU A 26 -11.30 -12.95 2.43
N CYS A 27 -10.63 -12.50 3.49
CA CYS A 27 -10.85 -11.19 4.12
C CYS A 27 -9.82 -10.15 3.70
N PHE A 28 -8.76 -10.55 3.00
CA PHE A 28 -7.83 -9.61 2.40
C PHE A 28 -8.46 -8.95 1.18
N VAL A 29 -8.13 -7.67 0.99
CA VAL A 29 -8.49 -6.99 -0.24
C VAL A 29 -7.64 -7.59 -1.35
N PRO A 30 -8.25 -8.06 -2.45
CA PRO A 30 -7.49 -8.62 -3.56
C PRO A 30 -6.61 -7.53 -4.19
N LEU A 31 -5.43 -7.94 -4.69
CA LEU A 31 -4.44 -7.02 -5.28
C LEU A 31 -5.05 -6.17 -6.42
N GLU A 32 -6.00 -6.75 -7.17
CA GLU A 32 -6.74 -6.08 -8.23
C GLU A 32 -7.45 -4.78 -7.80
N GLU A 33 -7.98 -4.70 -6.58
CA GLU A 33 -8.64 -3.49 -6.10
C GLU A 33 -7.63 -2.36 -5.86
N TYR A 34 -6.40 -2.69 -5.45
CA TYR A 34 -5.32 -1.72 -5.38
C TYR A 34 -4.89 -1.28 -6.78
N LEU A 35 -4.78 -2.21 -7.73
CA LEU A 35 -4.44 -1.89 -9.13
C LEU A 35 -5.47 -0.95 -9.77
N LYS A 36 -6.76 -1.23 -9.60
CA LYS A 36 -7.85 -0.35 -10.06
C LYS A 36 -7.76 1.03 -9.42
N ALA A 37 -7.50 1.11 -8.11
CA ALA A 37 -7.35 2.39 -7.42
C ALA A 37 -6.13 3.18 -7.92
N VAL A 38 -5.00 2.52 -8.18
CA VAL A 38 -3.82 3.17 -8.76
C VAL A 38 -4.17 3.82 -10.11
N GLY A 39 -4.81 3.09 -11.02
CA GLY A 39 -5.16 3.62 -12.34
C GLY A 39 -6.27 4.67 -12.30
N ASN A 40 -7.43 4.30 -11.76
CA ASN A 40 -8.67 5.05 -11.91
C ASN A 40 -8.83 6.19 -10.91
N ALA A 41 -8.19 6.10 -9.73
CA ALA A 41 -8.30 7.16 -8.73
C ALA A 41 -7.03 8.01 -8.69
N ILE A 42 -5.85 7.38 -8.68
CA ILE A 42 -4.60 8.11 -8.43
C ILE A 42 -3.98 8.65 -9.72
N GLN A 43 -3.70 7.81 -10.71
CA GLN A 43 -3.06 8.23 -11.96
C GLN A 43 -3.93 9.19 -12.74
N GLN A 44 -5.24 8.92 -12.82
CA GLN A 44 -6.19 9.82 -13.45
C GLN A 44 -6.19 11.22 -12.79
N GLU A 45 -6.27 11.30 -11.46
CA GLU A 45 -6.29 12.58 -10.76
C GLU A 45 -4.95 13.33 -10.87
N LEU A 46 -3.82 12.62 -10.81
CA LEU A 46 -2.50 13.21 -11.04
C LEU A 46 -2.36 13.77 -12.45
N HIS A 47 -2.90 13.07 -13.45
CA HIS A 47 -2.90 13.53 -14.83
C HIS A 47 -3.78 14.77 -15.01
N GLU A 48 -5.04 14.70 -14.58
CA GLU A 48 -6.05 15.75 -14.82
C GLU A 48 -5.79 17.02 -14.01
N LYS A 49 -5.42 16.89 -12.73
CA LYS A 49 -5.31 18.05 -11.82
C LYS A 49 -3.91 18.61 -11.70
N LYS A 50 -2.88 17.81 -12.02
CA LYS A 50 -1.47 18.18 -11.84
C LYS A 50 -0.63 18.07 -13.10
N ALA A 51 -1.19 17.61 -14.23
CA ALA A 51 -0.45 17.35 -15.46
C ALA A 51 0.77 16.42 -15.24
N MET A 52 0.64 15.46 -14.32
CA MET A 52 1.69 14.49 -13.99
C MET A 52 1.33 13.09 -14.52
N ASP A 53 2.19 12.52 -15.36
CA ASP A 53 2.12 11.10 -15.78
C ASP A 53 3.02 10.25 -14.88
N VAL A 54 2.48 9.78 -13.75
CA VAL A 54 3.24 9.02 -12.73
C VAL A 54 3.05 7.52 -12.94
N LYS A 55 4.13 6.83 -13.34
CA LYS A 55 4.12 5.38 -13.65
C LYS A 55 4.76 4.51 -12.57
N HIS A 56 5.67 5.06 -11.77
CA HIS A 56 6.38 4.30 -10.77
C HIS A 56 5.49 4.03 -9.57
N VAL A 57 5.39 2.76 -9.18
CA VAL A 57 4.63 2.31 -8.01
C VAL A 57 5.59 1.63 -7.04
N VAL A 58 5.54 2.06 -5.79
CA VAL A 58 6.26 1.47 -4.67
C VAL A 58 5.26 0.84 -3.71
N LEU A 59 5.33 -0.46 -3.57
CA LEU A 59 4.50 -1.27 -2.70
C LEU A 59 5.21 -1.50 -1.36
N MET A 60 4.49 -1.29 -0.28
CA MET A 60 4.86 -1.71 1.07
C MET A 60 3.80 -2.65 1.62
N SER A 61 4.20 -3.79 2.16
CA SER A 61 3.30 -4.78 2.71
C SER A 61 4.01 -5.61 3.78
N ASP A 62 3.23 -6.11 4.74
CA ASP A 62 3.66 -7.11 5.72
C ASP A 62 3.33 -8.55 5.28
N GLU A 63 3.04 -8.76 4.00
CA GLU A 63 2.77 -10.06 3.39
C GLU A 63 4.04 -10.92 3.28
N LYS A 64 3.88 -12.22 3.50
CA LYS A 64 4.93 -13.23 3.40
C LYS A 64 4.72 -14.23 2.28
N ASP A 65 3.51 -14.33 1.70
CA ASP A 65 3.24 -15.23 0.59
C ASP A 65 4.07 -14.85 -0.65
N PRO A 66 4.99 -15.73 -1.13
CA PRO A 66 5.77 -15.48 -2.32
C PRO A 66 4.93 -15.25 -3.58
N LYS A 67 3.73 -15.85 -3.67
CA LYS A 67 2.84 -15.67 -4.83
C LYS A 67 2.37 -14.23 -4.96
N PHE A 68 2.03 -13.59 -3.84
CA PHE A 68 1.68 -12.18 -3.82
C PHE A 68 2.82 -11.31 -4.37
N TRP A 69 4.05 -11.55 -3.91
CA TRP A 69 5.20 -10.79 -4.37
C TRP A 69 5.50 -11.02 -5.86
N GLU A 70 5.35 -12.25 -6.36
CA GLU A 70 5.47 -12.55 -7.80
C GLU A 70 4.39 -11.85 -8.64
N GLU A 71 3.15 -11.79 -8.17
CA GLU A 71 2.08 -11.04 -8.84
C GLU A 71 2.40 -9.55 -8.91
N THR A 72 2.87 -8.95 -7.82
CA THR A 72 3.23 -7.52 -7.78
C THR A 72 4.40 -7.20 -8.70
N LYS A 73 5.37 -8.11 -8.82
CA LYS A 73 6.50 -8.00 -9.76
C LYS A 73 6.03 -8.04 -11.22
N LYS A 74 5.05 -8.89 -11.56
CA LYS A 74 4.46 -8.93 -12.91
C LYS A 74 3.75 -7.63 -13.29
N LEU A 75 3.22 -6.89 -12.30
CA LEU A 75 2.66 -5.54 -12.50
C LEU A 75 3.74 -4.46 -12.69
N GLY A 76 5.03 -4.80 -12.58
CA GLY A 76 6.14 -3.85 -12.65
C GLY A 76 6.27 -2.99 -11.40
N TRP A 77 5.62 -3.35 -10.30
CA TRP A 77 5.72 -2.62 -9.04
C TRP A 77 7.00 -2.99 -8.30
N THR A 78 7.58 -2.01 -7.62
CA THR A 78 8.78 -2.18 -6.80
C THR A 78 8.40 -2.25 -5.33
N HIS A 79 9.22 -2.86 -4.48
CA HIS A 79 9.01 -2.88 -3.03
C HIS A 79 10.35 -2.77 -2.31
N PHE A 80 10.33 -2.33 -1.04
CA PHE A 80 11.50 -2.42 -0.17
C PHE A 80 11.61 -3.84 0.37
N ASN A 81 12.68 -4.54 0.01
CA ASN A 81 12.93 -5.88 0.54
C ASN A 81 13.80 -5.77 1.80
N HIS A 82 13.16 -5.50 2.93
CA HIS A 82 13.85 -5.31 4.21
C HIS A 82 14.65 -6.52 4.67
N GLU A 83 14.27 -7.73 4.26
CA GLU A 83 15.01 -8.97 4.53
C GLU A 83 16.32 -9.02 3.72
N GLN A 84 16.23 -8.80 2.40
CA GLN A 84 17.39 -8.75 1.52
C GLN A 84 18.35 -7.62 1.92
N ASP A 85 17.80 -6.46 2.28
CA ASP A 85 18.57 -5.28 2.70
C ASP A 85 19.13 -5.41 4.12
N LYS A 86 18.70 -6.44 4.87
CA LYS A 86 19.06 -6.68 6.28
C LYS A 86 18.78 -5.46 7.16
N THR A 87 17.63 -4.81 6.93
CA THR A 87 17.31 -3.50 7.53
C THR A 87 17.31 -3.59 9.05
N VAL A 88 16.69 -4.64 9.60
CA VAL A 88 16.61 -4.87 11.05
C VAL A 88 18.00 -5.11 11.65
N GLN A 89 18.82 -5.95 11.00
CA GLN A 89 20.15 -6.30 11.51
C GLN A 89 21.10 -5.09 11.48
N LYS A 90 20.94 -4.19 10.50
CA LYS A 90 21.78 -3.00 10.38
C LYS A 90 21.36 -1.86 11.29
N TYR A 91 20.05 -1.66 11.45
CA TYR A 91 19.52 -0.41 12.02
C TYR A 91 18.54 -0.61 13.18
N GLY A 92 18.02 -1.82 13.39
CA GLY A 92 17.08 -2.16 14.46
C GLY A 92 15.64 -2.34 14.00
N GLU A 93 14.80 -2.89 14.88
CA GLU A 93 13.45 -3.38 14.58
C GLU A 93 12.48 -2.30 14.06
N TRP A 94 12.69 -1.04 14.43
CA TRP A 94 11.82 0.07 14.05
C TRP A 94 12.12 0.65 12.66
N TYR A 95 13.29 0.35 12.10
CA TYR A 95 13.71 0.96 10.84
C TYR A 95 12.91 0.57 9.61
N PRO A 96 12.45 -0.69 9.43
CA PRO A 96 11.58 -1.04 8.31
C PRO A 96 10.35 -0.11 8.21
N VAL A 97 9.59 0.01 9.31
CA VAL A 97 8.42 0.88 9.38
C VAL A 97 8.79 2.36 9.20
N LEU A 98 9.93 2.80 9.73
CA LEU A 98 10.40 4.17 9.55
C LEU A 98 10.72 4.47 8.07
N VAL A 99 11.44 3.58 7.40
CA VAL A 99 11.82 3.71 5.98
C VAL A 99 10.56 3.74 5.11
N ASP A 100 9.65 2.80 5.33
CA ASP A 100 8.35 2.76 4.64
C ASP A 100 7.57 4.05 4.86
N SER A 101 7.51 4.54 6.10
CA SER A 101 6.78 5.77 6.45
C SER A 101 7.34 6.98 5.73
N VAL A 102 8.67 7.11 5.66
CA VAL A 102 9.33 8.20 4.95
C VAL A 102 9.02 8.11 3.46
N ALA A 103 9.16 6.95 2.85
CA ALA A 103 8.86 6.76 1.44
C ALA A 103 7.38 7.06 1.14
N GLN A 104 6.44 6.56 1.93
CA GLN A 104 5.01 6.85 1.77
C GLN A 104 4.71 8.35 1.85
N SER A 105 5.39 9.08 2.74
CA SER A 105 5.20 10.52 2.92
C SER A 105 5.73 11.36 1.75
N LEU A 106 6.64 10.81 0.94
CA LEU A 106 7.23 11.47 -0.22
C LEU A 106 6.48 11.16 -1.54
N ALA A 107 5.45 10.32 -1.49
CA ALA A 107 4.73 9.89 -2.68
C ALA A 107 3.84 11.00 -3.26
N SER A 108 3.70 11.02 -4.58
CA SER A 108 2.82 11.96 -5.28
C SER A 108 1.35 11.59 -5.17
N GLY A 109 1.06 10.31 -4.95
CA GLY A 109 -0.28 9.78 -4.68
C GLY A 109 -0.20 8.51 -3.83
N PHE A 110 -1.32 8.13 -3.19
CA PHE A 110 -1.36 7.03 -2.23
C PHE A 110 -2.57 6.11 -2.39
N VAL A 111 -2.34 4.80 -2.31
CA VAL A 111 -3.40 3.79 -2.15
C VAL A 111 -3.11 2.96 -0.90
N GLY A 112 -4.11 2.76 -0.03
CA GLY A 112 -3.90 1.96 1.18
C GLY A 112 -5.12 1.17 1.64
N THR A 113 -4.91 0.17 2.50
CA THR A 113 -6.00 -0.55 3.18
C THR A 113 -6.71 0.36 4.19
N GLY A 114 -8.03 0.53 4.07
CA GLY A 114 -8.77 1.61 4.74
C GLY A 114 -8.92 1.51 6.26
N ASP A 115 -8.83 0.32 6.84
CA ASP A 115 -8.87 0.09 8.30
C ASP A 115 -7.47 -0.03 8.93
N SER A 116 -6.41 0.18 8.15
CA SER A 116 -5.05 0.29 8.67
C SER A 116 -4.75 1.72 9.12
N THR A 117 -4.48 1.91 10.41
CA THR A 117 -3.98 3.19 10.96
C THR A 117 -2.73 3.67 10.24
N TYR A 118 -1.88 2.74 9.81
CA TYR A 118 -0.69 3.03 9.01
C TYR A 118 -1.06 3.64 7.65
N SER A 119 -1.98 3.03 6.92
CA SER A 119 -2.52 3.60 5.67
C SER A 119 -3.16 4.97 5.88
N LEU A 120 -3.96 5.13 6.95
CA LEU A 120 -4.66 6.37 7.24
C LEU A 120 -3.68 7.53 7.43
N MET A 121 -2.63 7.33 8.23
CA MET A 121 -1.61 8.35 8.47
C MET A 121 -0.84 8.70 7.21
N SER A 122 -0.45 7.71 6.42
CA SER A 122 0.30 7.94 5.18
C SER A 122 -0.54 8.64 4.12
N ALA A 123 -1.81 8.28 4.01
CA ALA A 123 -2.74 8.97 3.12
C ALA A 123 -2.90 10.45 3.49
N ARG A 124 -2.99 10.77 4.79
CA ARG A 124 -3.02 12.16 5.27
C ARG A 124 -1.75 12.94 4.94
N ARG A 125 -0.57 12.32 5.10
CA ARG A 125 0.70 12.99 4.73
C ARG A 125 0.77 13.31 3.25
N VAL A 126 0.35 12.39 2.38
CA VAL A 126 0.34 12.64 0.93
C VAL A 126 -0.65 13.75 0.56
N GLU A 127 -1.85 13.73 1.15
CA GLU A 127 -2.86 14.78 0.97
C GLU A 127 -2.34 16.14 1.46
N ASP A 128 -1.83 16.23 2.69
CA ASP A 128 -1.50 17.51 3.32
C ASP A 128 -0.14 18.06 2.87
N TRP A 129 0.87 17.22 2.68
CA TRP A 129 2.24 17.67 2.40
C TRP A 129 2.53 17.79 0.92
N ASN A 130 1.90 16.94 0.09
CA ASN A 130 2.16 16.88 -1.34
C ASN A 130 0.95 17.35 -2.16
N ALA A 131 -0.16 17.75 -1.51
CA ALA A 131 -1.44 17.99 -2.16
C ALA A 131 -1.89 16.81 -3.05
N GLY A 132 -1.46 15.58 -2.73
CA GLY A 132 -1.56 14.41 -3.58
C GLY A 132 -2.89 13.67 -3.41
N PRO A 133 -3.41 13.02 -4.47
CA PRO A 133 -4.61 12.21 -4.33
C PRO A 133 -4.36 10.98 -3.45
N ARG A 134 -5.41 10.55 -2.76
CA ARG A 134 -5.40 9.35 -1.92
C ARG A 134 -6.64 8.50 -2.12
N PHE A 135 -6.48 7.18 -2.06
CA PHE A 135 -7.58 6.23 -2.08
C PHE A 135 -7.39 5.14 -1.03
N LEU A 136 -8.46 4.83 -0.30
CA LEU A 136 -8.44 3.79 0.73
C LEU A 136 -9.39 2.66 0.34
N VAL A 137 -8.82 1.50 0.01
CA VAL A 137 -9.61 0.31 -0.36
C VAL A 137 -10.26 -0.28 0.89
N LYS A 138 -11.54 -0.62 0.80
CA LYS A 138 -12.32 -1.18 1.92
C LYS A 138 -12.18 -2.70 1.95
N ARG A 139 -11.98 -3.26 3.15
CA ARG A 139 -12.01 -4.72 3.35
C ARG A 139 -13.46 -5.21 3.47
N ASN A 140 -13.69 -6.44 2.99
CA ASN A 140 -14.95 -7.13 3.22
C ASN A 140 -14.84 -8.08 4.44
N LEU A 141 -15.10 -7.54 5.63
CA LEU A 141 -14.96 -8.25 6.90
C LEU A 141 -16.04 -9.31 7.14
N GLY A 142 -17.09 -9.36 6.30
CA GLY A 142 -18.24 -10.22 6.52
C GLY A 142 -19.15 -9.58 7.56
N HIS A 143 -20.44 -9.53 7.25
CA HIS A 143 -21.46 -8.98 8.14
C HIS A 143 -22.34 -10.12 8.64
N PRO A 144 -22.71 -10.14 9.93
CA PRO A 144 -24.12 -10.18 10.26
C PRO A 144 -24.70 -8.78 9.98
N SER A 145 -25.78 -8.79 9.20
CA SER A 145 -26.67 -7.66 8.94
C SER A 145 -27.07 -6.92 10.21
#